data_AF-A0A6S7JXC8-F1
#
_entry.id   AF-A0A6S7JXC8-F1
#
_cell.length_a   1.000
_cell.length_b   1.000
_cell.length_c   1.000
_cell.angle_alpha   90.00
_cell.angle_beta   90.00
_cell.angle_gamma   90.00
#
_symmetry.space_group_name_H-M   'P 1'
#
loop_
_entity.id
_entity.type
_entity.pdbx_description
1 polymer ?
#
loop_
_entity_poly.entity_id
_entity_poly.type
_entity_poly.pdbx_seq_one_letter_code
_entity_poly.pdbx_strand_id
1 'polypeptide(L)'
;NFKKHNSQSFDIDGEVKSCNPSTIANAFGEFFAGTVKTLKEKAFPLCDFAWRTPASMSVRTDLKFKFQPVSKFEVERKLKSIKRSKATGLDDLPPGLLKDSAELIAAPLTHLVNLSLATNIFPADWKNAKIIPIYKSGAHSNLDNYRPISILPVLSKIIEKIVHRQLMSFLDKNSLLSEFQFGFRRGLSTELATTLLLDDIRREVDSGKLVGAVFIDLSKAFDTISHAKLLDKLSRYGIND
;
A
#
# COMPACT_ATOMS: atom_id res chain seq x y z
N ASN A 1 9.64 -16.47 -34.95
CA ASN A 1 9.53 -15.15 -35.60
C ASN A 1 9.72 -14.03 -34.58
N PHE A 2 10.98 -13.80 -34.20
CA PHE A 2 11.40 -12.65 -33.38
C PHE A 2 11.36 -11.40 -34.25
N LYS A 3 10.35 -10.53 -34.08
CA LYS A 3 10.26 -9.26 -34.78
C LYS A 3 10.50 -8.09 -33.83
N LYS A 4 11.59 -7.38 -34.13
CA LYS A 4 11.93 -5.98 -33.85
C LYS A 4 12.23 -5.57 -32.41
N HIS A 5 13.53 -5.43 -32.14
CA HIS A 5 14.08 -4.38 -31.29
C HIS A 5 13.50 -3.02 -31.71
N ASN A 6 12.45 -2.56 -31.02
CA ASN A 6 12.26 -1.13 -30.86
C ASN A 6 13.19 -0.72 -29.72
N SER A 7 14.30 -0.07 -30.05
CA SER A 7 15.09 0.66 -29.06
C SER A 7 14.23 1.81 -28.54
N GLN A 8 13.46 1.56 -27.47
CA GLN A 8 12.72 2.60 -26.77
C GLN A 8 13.75 3.56 -26.16
N SER A 9 13.75 4.80 -26.65
CA SER A 9 14.52 5.88 -26.05
C SER A 9 13.65 6.63 -25.07
N PHE A 10 14.17 6.89 -23.88
CA PHE A 10 13.48 7.65 -22.84
C PHE A 10 14.01 9.07 -22.80
N ASP A 11 13.11 10.02 -22.58
CA ASP A 11 13.45 11.40 -22.31
C ASP A 11 13.89 11.49 -20.85
N ILE A 12 15.20 11.63 -20.64
CA ILE A 12 15.80 11.84 -19.32
C ILE A 12 16.01 13.34 -19.18
N ASP A 13 15.30 13.94 -18.22
CA ASP A 13 15.39 15.36 -17.86
C ASP A 13 15.11 16.38 -18.98
N GLY A 14 14.35 15.99 -20.01
CA GLY A 14 13.94 16.88 -21.10
C GLY A 14 14.99 17.06 -22.21
N GLU A 15 16.15 16.40 -22.10
CA GLU A 15 17.30 16.68 -22.98
C GLU A 15 17.96 15.44 -23.59
N VAL A 16 17.95 14.26 -22.94
CA VAL A 16 18.73 13.11 -23.41
C VAL A 16 17.89 11.87 -23.65
N LYS A 17 17.80 11.47 -24.92
CA LYS A 17 17.28 10.16 -25.36
C LYS A 17 18.33 9.07 -25.15
N SER A 18 18.23 8.31 -24.06
CA SER A 18 19.12 7.16 -23.81
C SER A 18 18.49 5.84 -24.23
N CYS A 19 19.33 4.95 -24.79
CA CYS A 19 18.98 3.57 -25.14
C CYS A 19 19.64 2.54 -24.20
N ASN A 20 20.50 2.99 -23.27
CA ASN A 20 21.25 2.11 -22.38
C ASN A 20 20.36 1.66 -21.20
N PRO A 21 20.14 0.35 -21.00
CA PRO A 21 19.28 -0.16 -19.93
C PRO A 21 19.65 0.31 -18.52
N SER A 22 20.95 0.39 -18.20
CA SER A 22 21.42 0.83 -16.88
C SER A 22 21.16 2.32 -16.67
N THR A 23 21.40 3.14 -17.69
CA THR A 23 21.10 4.58 -17.63
C THR A 23 19.60 4.82 -17.45
N ILE A 24 18.76 4.11 -18.20
CA ILE A 24 17.30 4.21 -18.07
C ILE A 24 16.84 3.76 -16.67
N ALA A 25 17.38 2.66 -16.16
CA ALA A 25 17.03 2.15 -14.82
C ALA A 25 17.39 3.15 -13.71
N ASN A 26 18.58 3.76 -13.79
CA ASN A 26 19.02 4.78 -12.83
C ASN A 26 18.12 6.03 -12.92
N ALA A 27 17.80 6.50 -14.14
CA ALA A 27 16.90 7.64 -14.33
C ALA A 27 15.52 7.40 -13.71
N PHE A 28 14.92 6.21 -13.91
CA PHE A 28 13.68 5.83 -13.23
C PHE A 28 13.84 5.80 -11.70
N GLY A 29 14.95 5.26 -11.21
CA GLY A 29 15.24 5.19 -9.77
C GLY A 29 15.30 6.57 -9.13
N GLU A 30 16.07 7.49 -9.72
CA GLU A 30 16.21 8.87 -9.27
C GLU A 30 14.88 9.63 -9.36
N PHE A 31 14.17 9.49 -10.48
CA PHE A 31 12.87 10.13 -10.69
C PHE A 31 11.81 9.69 -9.67
N PHE A 32 11.71 8.38 -9.40
CA PHE A 32 10.75 7.86 -8.41
C PHE A 32 11.16 8.25 -6.98
N ALA A 33 12.45 8.29 -6.65
CA ALA A 33 12.93 8.74 -5.35
C ALA A 33 12.69 10.25 -5.13
N GLY A 34 12.91 11.07 -6.16
CA GLY A 34 12.78 12.54 -6.10
C GLY A 34 11.34 13.05 -6.11
N THR A 35 10.41 12.27 -6.64
CA THR A 35 8.99 12.59 -6.81
C THR A 35 8.34 13.23 -5.57
N VAL A 36 8.58 12.69 -4.37
CA VAL A 36 7.94 13.17 -3.13
C VAL A 36 8.44 14.55 -2.74
N LYS A 37 9.73 14.82 -2.98
CA LYS A 37 10.34 16.12 -2.71
C LYS A 37 9.73 17.18 -3.63
N THR A 38 9.66 16.89 -4.94
CA THR A 38 9.04 17.79 -5.93
C THR A 38 7.57 18.09 -5.60
N LEU A 39 6.82 17.09 -5.12
CA LEU A 39 5.42 17.31 -4.71
C LEU A 39 5.29 18.23 -3.50
N LYS A 40 6.18 18.09 -2.50
CA LYS A 40 6.18 18.98 -1.33
C LYS A 40 6.51 20.43 -1.71
N GLU A 41 7.42 20.63 -2.66
CA GLU A 41 7.81 21.95 -3.15
C GLU A 41 6.71 22.61 -3.99
N LYS A 42 5.94 21.81 -4.77
CA LYS A 42 4.81 22.27 -5.57
C LYS A 42 3.50 22.40 -4.79
N ALA A 43 3.44 21.84 -3.58
CA ALA A 43 2.24 21.90 -2.76
C ALA A 43 1.96 23.36 -2.38
N PHE A 44 0.73 23.80 -2.60
CA PHE A 44 0.26 25.10 -2.12
C PHE A 44 0.51 25.17 -0.61
N PRO A 45 1.04 26.29 -0.07
CA PRO A 45 1.24 26.45 1.36
C PRO A 45 -0.12 26.62 2.05
N LEU A 46 -0.87 25.53 2.21
CA LEU A 46 -1.98 25.43 3.16
C LEU A 46 -1.45 25.28 4.60
N CYS A 47 -0.29 25.88 4.88
CA CYS A 47 0.46 25.72 6.13
C CYS A 47 -0.32 26.26 7.34
N ASP A 48 -1.28 27.16 7.12
CA ASP A 48 -2.07 27.77 8.18
C ASP A 48 -3.50 27.24 8.29
N PHE A 49 -3.89 26.24 7.50
CA PHE A 49 -5.10 25.50 7.83
C PHE A 49 -4.77 24.61 9.02
N ALA A 50 -4.92 25.18 10.22
CA ALA A 50 -4.95 24.42 11.45
C ALA A 50 -6.01 23.35 11.25
N TRP A 51 -5.57 22.12 10.99
CA TRP A 51 -6.40 20.95 11.14
C TRP A 51 -6.90 21.06 12.57
N ARG A 52 -8.13 21.55 12.77
CA ARG A 52 -8.82 21.37 14.02
C ARG A 52 -8.83 19.87 14.18
N THR A 53 -8.00 19.36 15.08
CA THR A 53 -8.07 17.99 15.54
C THR A 53 -9.56 17.79 15.81
N PRO A 54 -10.27 16.93 15.07
CA PRO A 54 -11.69 16.77 15.29
C PRO A 54 -11.86 16.54 16.78
N ALA A 55 -12.65 17.39 17.45
CA ALA A 55 -12.81 17.36 18.91
C ALA A 55 -13.27 15.97 19.40
N SER A 56 -13.73 15.10 18.49
CA SER A 56 -14.19 13.74 18.73
C SER A 56 -13.12 12.65 18.68
N MET A 57 -11.86 12.92 18.31
CA MET A 57 -10.80 11.89 18.39
C MET A 57 -10.12 11.95 19.75
N SER A 58 -10.92 11.79 20.81
CA SER A 58 -10.41 11.55 22.16
C SER A 58 -9.53 10.31 22.14
N VAL A 59 -8.38 10.39 22.82
CA VAL A 59 -7.48 9.23 22.97
C VAL A 59 -8.28 8.13 23.66
N ARG A 60 -8.46 6.99 22.98
CA ARG A 60 -9.16 5.84 23.53
C ARG A 60 -8.19 5.08 24.43
N THR A 61 -8.05 5.54 25.68
CA THR A 61 -7.15 4.95 26.67
C THR A 61 -7.56 3.53 27.10
N ASP A 62 -8.81 3.16 26.82
CA ASP A 62 -9.40 1.84 27.08
C ASP A 62 -8.93 0.75 26.11
N LEU A 63 -8.47 1.13 24.92
CA LEU A 63 -8.13 0.19 23.86
C LEU A 63 -6.61 -0.02 23.78
N LYS A 64 -6.19 -1.28 23.77
CA LYS A 64 -4.79 -1.67 23.56
C LYS A 64 -4.71 -2.83 22.59
N PHE A 65 -4.16 -2.56 21.41
CA PHE A 65 -3.81 -3.59 20.44
C PHE A 65 -2.56 -4.33 20.90
N LYS A 66 -2.55 -5.65 20.71
CA LYS A 66 -1.36 -6.49 20.86
C LYS A 66 -1.37 -7.60 19.85
N PHE A 67 -0.23 -7.85 19.22
CA PHE A 67 -0.09 -9.00 18.33
C PHE A 67 -0.26 -10.31 19.10
N GLN A 68 -0.96 -11.24 18.45
CA GLN A 68 -1.13 -12.61 18.92
C GLN A 68 -0.18 -13.53 18.15
N PRO A 69 0.41 -14.53 18.82
CA PRO A 69 1.19 -15.56 18.14
C PRO A 69 0.37 -16.29 17.07
N VAL A 70 1.03 -16.68 15.98
CA VAL A 70 0.45 -17.48 14.92
C VAL A 70 0.89 -18.94 15.01
N SER A 71 0.01 -19.84 14.57
CA SER A 71 0.29 -21.27 14.52
C SER A 71 1.01 -21.68 13.24
N LYS A 72 1.73 -22.81 13.28
CA LYS A 72 2.31 -23.45 12.10
C LYS A 72 1.26 -23.65 11.01
N PHE A 73 0.09 -24.17 11.38
CA PHE A 73 -1.01 -24.44 10.46
C PHE A 73 -1.45 -23.20 9.70
N GLU A 74 -1.53 -22.05 10.38
CA GLU A 74 -1.91 -20.80 9.72
C GLU A 74 -0.88 -20.36 8.67
N VAL A 75 0.41 -20.41 9.03
CA VAL A 75 1.51 -20.04 8.14
C VAL A 75 1.59 -21.00 6.96
N GLU A 76 1.47 -22.30 7.19
CA GLU A 76 1.43 -23.33 6.14
C GLU A 76 0.27 -23.10 5.17
N ARG A 77 -0.92 -22.81 5.69
CA ARG A 77 -2.09 -22.49 4.85
C ARG A 77 -1.84 -21.25 3.99
N LYS A 78 -1.18 -20.22 4.55
CA LYS A 78 -0.81 -19.02 3.78
C LYS A 78 0.21 -19.35 2.70
N LEU A 79 1.22 -20.17 2.97
CA LEU A 79 2.18 -20.67 1.98
C LEU A 79 1.48 -21.44 0.85
N LYS A 80 0.62 -22.40 1.19
CA LYS A 80 -0.17 -23.17 0.21
C LYS A 80 -1.12 -22.30 -0.62
N SER A 81 -1.57 -21.16 -0.09
CA SER A 81 -2.42 -20.20 -0.81
C SER A 81 -1.67 -19.27 -1.79
N ILE A 82 -0.34 -19.33 -1.83
CA ILE A 82 0.46 -18.51 -2.74
C ILE A 82 0.09 -18.81 -4.20
N LYS A 83 -0.08 -17.75 -4.99
CA LYS A 83 -0.25 -17.86 -6.45
C LYS A 83 1.12 -18.05 -7.10
N ARG A 84 1.30 -19.15 -7.82
CA ARG A 84 2.57 -19.50 -8.49
C ARG A 84 3.02 -18.44 -9.51
N SER A 85 2.07 -17.76 -10.15
CA SER A 85 2.32 -16.73 -11.17
C SER A 85 2.79 -15.37 -10.63
N LYS A 86 3.04 -15.26 -9.31
CA LYS A 86 3.54 -14.01 -8.74
C LYS A 86 5.01 -13.80 -9.10
N ALA A 87 5.40 -12.53 -9.21
CA ALA A 87 6.79 -12.19 -9.47
C ALA A 87 7.66 -12.49 -8.25
N THR A 88 8.88 -12.90 -8.53
CA THR A 88 9.96 -13.14 -7.56
C THR A 88 10.58 -11.82 -7.10
N GLY A 89 10.93 -11.73 -5.82
CA GLY A 89 11.61 -10.58 -5.24
C GLY A 89 13.10 -10.53 -5.58
N LEU A 90 13.86 -9.78 -4.78
CA LEU A 90 15.34 -9.75 -4.87
C LEU A 90 16.01 -10.99 -4.27
N ASP A 91 15.23 -11.83 -3.58
CA ASP A 91 15.67 -13.09 -2.98
C ASP A 91 15.75 -14.25 -3.99
N ASP A 92 15.30 -14.03 -5.23
CA ASP A 92 15.24 -15.03 -6.30
C ASP A 92 14.51 -16.33 -5.92
N LEU A 93 13.65 -16.28 -4.89
CA LEU A 93 12.83 -17.41 -4.44
C LEU A 93 11.48 -17.46 -5.16
N PRO A 94 11.26 -18.41 -6.09
CA PRO A 94 10.02 -18.46 -6.85
C PRO A 94 8.84 -18.81 -5.94
N PRO A 95 7.66 -18.18 -6.10
CA PRO A 95 6.50 -18.48 -5.28
C PRO A 95 6.03 -19.94 -5.37
N GLY A 96 6.28 -20.59 -6.52
CA GLY A 96 6.01 -22.02 -6.72
C GLY A 96 6.84 -22.91 -5.80
N LEU A 97 8.15 -22.63 -5.68
CA LEU A 97 9.06 -23.36 -4.81
C LEU A 97 8.60 -23.27 -3.35
N LEU A 98 8.33 -22.05 -2.87
CA LEU A 98 7.87 -21.81 -1.50
C LEU A 98 6.54 -22.51 -1.17
N LYS A 99 5.66 -22.61 -2.16
CA LYS A 99 4.39 -23.33 -2.04
C LYS A 99 4.59 -24.84 -1.98
N ASP A 100 5.50 -25.38 -2.80
CA ASP A 100 5.80 -26.81 -2.83
C ASP A 100 6.54 -27.26 -1.57
N SER A 101 7.40 -26.41 -1.02
CA SER A 101 8.11 -26.65 0.24
C SER A 101 7.33 -26.25 1.49
N ALA A 102 6.05 -25.91 1.39
CA ALA A 102 5.29 -25.26 2.46
C ALA A 102 5.31 -26.04 3.79
N GLU A 103 5.18 -27.37 3.72
CA GLU A 103 5.13 -28.22 4.92
C GLU A 103 6.46 -28.25 5.68
N LEU A 104 7.57 -28.15 4.94
CA LEU A 104 8.93 -28.14 5.47
C LEU A 104 9.28 -26.78 6.09
N ILE A 105 8.98 -25.69 5.37
CA ILE A 105 9.39 -24.34 5.79
C ILE A 105 8.39 -23.67 6.73
N ALA A 106 7.18 -24.21 6.90
CA ALA A 106 6.17 -23.61 7.77
C ALA A 106 6.64 -23.45 9.21
N ALA A 107 7.28 -24.48 9.80
CA ALA A 107 7.74 -24.43 11.18
C ALA A 107 8.80 -23.33 11.44
N PRO A 108 9.93 -23.29 10.70
CA PRO A 108 10.92 -22.21 10.89
C PRO A 108 10.35 -20.83 10.54
N LEU A 109 9.49 -20.73 9.51
CA LEU A 109 8.85 -19.46 9.17
C LEU A 109 7.90 -18.97 10.26
N THR A 110 7.13 -19.86 10.89
CA THR A 110 6.28 -19.51 12.04
C THR A 110 7.11 -18.96 13.20
N HIS A 111 8.26 -19.56 13.48
CA HIS A 111 9.16 -19.05 14.51
C HIS A 111 9.62 -17.62 14.18
N LEU A 112 10.07 -17.37 12.94
CA LEU A 112 10.47 -16.03 12.48
C LEU A 112 9.33 -15.01 12.56
N VAL A 113 8.12 -15.38 12.13
CA VAL A 113 6.95 -14.50 12.21
C VAL A 113 6.64 -14.16 13.66
N ASN A 114 6.58 -15.15 14.55
CA ASN A 114 6.27 -14.93 15.96
C ASN A 114 7.36 -14.09 16.66
N LEU A 115 8.63 -14.32 16.32
CA LEU A 115 9.73 -13.53 16.83
C LEU A 115 9.60 -12.06 16.37
N SER A 116 9.29 -11.83 15.09
CA SER A 116 9.07 -10.49 14.55
C SER A 116 7.90 -9.78 15.22
N LEU A 117 6.78 -10.47 15.44
CA LEU A 117 5.61 -9.93 16.14
C LEU A 117 5.87 -9.65 17.63
N ALA A 118 6.67 -10.48 18.30
CA ALA A 118 6.97 -10.33 19.72
C ALA A 118 8.00 -9.23 20.00
N THR A 119 8.90 -8.99 19.04
CA THR A 119 9.97 -7.98 19.17
C THR A 119 9.64 -6.66 18.49
N ASN A 120 8.53 -6.58 17.77
CA ASN A 120 8.15 -5.46 16.88
C ASN A 120 9.23 -5.13 15.82
N ILE A 121 10.10 -6.10 15.49
CA ILE A 121 11.17 -5.94 14.51
C ILE A 121 10.83 -6.71 13.26
N PHE A 122 10.60 -5.98 12.16
CA PHE A 122 10.45 -6.57 10.84
C PHE A 122 11.80 -6.88 10.20
N PRO A 123 12.03 -8.08 9.63
CA PRO A 123 13.31 -8.47 9.03
C PRO A 123 13.80 -7.46 7.97
N ALA A 124 15.05 -7.01 8.08
CA ALA A 124 15.60 -5.98 7.20
C ALA A 124 15.61 -6.40 5.73
N ASP A 125 16.02 -7.64 5.43
CA ASP A 125 16.07 -8.16 4.07
C ASP A 125 14.68 -8.19 3.40
N TRP A 126 13.62 -8.35 4.19
CA TRP A 126 12.25 -8.37 3.70
C TRP A 126 11.69 -6.97 3.41
N LYS A 127 12.42 -5.90 3.77
CA LYS A 127 12.05 -4.51 3.44
C LYS A 127 12.52 -4.11 2.04
N ASN A 128 13.49 -4.82 1.47
CA ASN A 128 14.05 -4.51 0.17
C ASN A 128 13.10 -4.97 -0.94
N ALA A 129 12.76 -4.07 -1.86
CA ALA A 129 11.86 -4.37 -2.97
C ALA A 129 12.53 -4.14 -4.32
N LYS A 130 12.22 -5.00 -5.30
CA LYS A 130 12.56 -4.77 -6.70
C LYS A 130 11.53 -3.80 -7.29
N ILE A 131 11.96 -2.64 -7.76
CA ILE A 131 11.08 -1.66 -8.41
C ILE A 131 10.95 -1.98 -9.90
N ILE A 132 9.73 -2.14 -10.40
CA ILE A 132 9.44 -2.28 -11.82
C ILE A 132 8.58 -1.10 -12.28
N PRO A 133 9.05 -0.27 -13.23
CA PRO A 133 8.22 0.75 -13.87
C PRO A 133 7.12 0.08 -14.72
N ILE A 134 5.86 0.38 -14.44
CA ILE A 134 4.71 -0.05 -15.25
C ILE A 134 4.11 1.16 -15.95
N TYR A 135 4.05 1.08 -17.28
CA TYR A 135 3.45 2.13 -18.10
C TYR A 135 1.97 2.32 -17.76
N LYS A 136 1.56 3.59 -17.57
CA LYS A 136 0.20 4.00 -17.23
C LYS A 136 -0.54 4.52 -18.47
N SER A 137 -0.04 5.57 -19.12
CA SER A 137 -0.72 6.30 -20.20
C SER A 137 0.19 7.41 -20.76
N GLY A 138 -0.05 7.93 -21.97
CA GLY A 138 0.67 9.10 -22.50
C GLY A 138 1.86 8.76 -23.41
N ALA A 139 2.90 9.58 -23.40
CA ALA A 139 4.12 9.32 -24.15
C ALA A 139 5.04 8.34 -23.40
N HIS A 140 5.49 7.27 -24.07
CA HIS A 140 6.41 6.27 -23.51
C HIS A 140 7.79 6.83 -23.14
N SER A 141 8.19 7.95 -23.73
CA SER A 141 9.48 8.59 -23.41
C SER A 141 9.46 9.34 -22.08
N ASN A 142 8.28 9.70 -21.55
CA ASN A 142 8.18 10.50 -20.34
C ASN A 142 8.06 9.60 -19.09
N LEU A 143 8.92 9.82 -18.09
CA LEU A 143 8.98 9.05 -16.85
C LEU A 143 7.72 9.21 -15.97
N ASP A 144 7.03 10.36 -16.00
CA ASP A 144 5.77 10.59 -15.26
C ASP A 144 4.63 9.64 -15.70
N ASN A 145 4.75 9.09 -16.90
CA ASN A 145 3.76 8.18 -17.48
C ASN A 145 3.91 6.73 -17.00
N TYR A 146 4.78 6.48 -16.03
CA TYR A 146 5.03 5.18 -15.42
C TYR A 146 4.73 5.20 -13.92
N ARG A 147 4.29 4.07 -13.40
CA ARG A 147 4.11 3.84 -11.95
C ARG A 147 5.19 2.89 -11.44
N PRO A 148 5.83 3.19 -10.29
CA PRO A 148 6.69 2.23 -9.63
C PRO A 148 5.83 1.11 -9.02
N ILE A 149 6.11 -0.14 -9.37
CA ILE A 149 5.57 -1.31 -8.66
C ILE A 149 6.68 -1.96 -7.85
N SER A 150 6.51 -1.97 -6.54
CA SER A 150 7.44 -2.59 -5.59
C SER A 150 7.15 -4.09 -5.45
N ILE A 151 8.09 -4.93 -5.86
CA ILE A 151 8.03 -6.38 -5.70
C ILE A 151 8.88 -6.76 -4.49
N LEU A 152 8.19 -6.93 -3.37
CA LEU A 152 8.75 -7.46 -2.13
C LEU A 152 8.93 -9.00 -2.18
N PRO A 153 9.88 -9.54 -1.39
CA PRO A 153 10.03 -10.97 -1.13
C PRO A 153 8.70 -11.64 -0.83
N VAL A 154 8.50 -12.86 -1.32
CA VAL A 154 7.21 -13.55 -1.17
C VAL A 154 6.89 -13.83 0.30
N LEU A 155 7.93 -14.13 1.09
CA LEU A 155 7.80 -14.39 2.53
C LEU A 155 7.45 -13.13 3.34
N SER A 156 7.89 -11.93 2.92
CA SER A 156 7.49 -10.65 3.56
C SER A 156 5.96 -10.50 3.56
N LYS A 157 5.33 -10.89 2.45
CA LYS A 157 3.86 -10.79 2.28
C LYS A 157 3.10 -11.72 3.21
N ILE A 158 3.74 -12.76 3.75
CA ILE A 158 3.10 -13.66 4.70
C ILE A 158 2.92 -12.95 6.04
N ILE A 159 3.97 -12.33 6.57
CA ILE A 159 3.90 -11.55 7.80
C ILE A 159 3.02 -10.31 7.63
N GLU A 160 3.12 -9.59 6.50
CA GLU A 160 2.24 -8.44 6.20
C GLU A 160 0.76 -8.84 6.23
N LYS A 161 0.39 -9.99 5.63
CA LYS A 161 -0.99 -10.51 5.67
C LYS A 161 -1.42 -10.93 7.07
N ILE A 162 -0.50 -11.35 7.94
CA ILE A 162 -0.80 -11.71 9.32
C ILE A 162 -1.07 -10.45 10.13
N VAL A 163 -0.16 -9.47 10.05
CA VAL A 163 -0.29 -8.14 10.67
C VAL A 163 -1.59 -7.48 10.22
N HIS A 164 -1.83 -7.38 8.91
CA HIS A 164 -3.03 -6.80 8.34
C HIS A 164 -4.30 -7.45 8.90
N ARG A 165 -4.36 -8.79 8.95
CA ARG A 165 -5.54 -9.49 9.48
C ARG A 165 -5.77 -9.15 10.96
N GLN A 166 -4.73 -9.21 11.79
CA GLN A 166 -4.88 -8.94 13.23
C GLN A 166 -5.27 -7.47 13.47
N LEU A 167 -4.64 -6.55 12.75
CA LEU A 167 -4.91 -5.12 12.85
C LEU A 167 -6.34 -4.79 12.39
N MET A 168 -6.75 -5.26 11.21
CA MET A 168 -8.11 -5.03 10.72
C MET A 168 -9.16 -5.64 11.64
N SER A 169 -8.92 -6.85 12.17
CA SER A 169 -9.83 -7.46 13.15
C SER A 169 -10.00 -6.62 14.41
N PHE A 170 -8.93 -5.96 14.87
CA PHE A 170 -9.00 -5.05 16.02
C PHE A 170 -9.74 -3.75 15.66
N LEU A 171 -9.44 -3.15 14.51
CA LEU A 171 -10.10 -1.93 14.05
C LEU A 171 -11.61 -2.12 13.84
N ASP A 172 -12.00 -3.24 13.23
CA ASP A 172 -13.40 -3.60 12.97
C ASP A 172 -14.14 -3.93 14.27
N LYS A 173 -13.54 -4.72 15.18
CA LYS A 173 -14.15 -5.08 16.47
C LYS A 173 -14.47 -3.87 17.35
N ASN A 174 -13.68 -2.80 17.23
CA ASN A 174 -13.80 -1.60 18.04
C ASN A 174 -14.41 -0.41 17.27
N SER A 175 -14.94 -0.64 16.05
CA SER A 175 -15.55 0.39 15.19
C SER A 175 -14.69 1.66 15.04
N LEU A 176 -13.38 1.48 14.84
CA LEU A 176 -12.41 2.60 14.81
C LEU A 176 -12.28 3.27 13.44
N LEU A 177 -12.90 2.69 12.42
CA LEU A 177 -12.91 3.21 11.05
C LEU A 177 -14.29 3.73 10.72
N SER A 178 -14.35 4.80 9.91
CA SER A 178 -15.62 5.38 9.46
C SER A 178 -16.48 4.33 8.76
N GLU A 179 -17.79 4.39 9.01
CA GLU A 179 -18.81 3.56 8.34
C GLU A 179 -18.89 3.88 6.85
N PHE A 180 -18.54 5.10 6.45
CA PHE A 180 -18.47 5.55 5.05
C PHE A 180 -17.10 5.30 4.40
N GLN A 181 -16.20 4.56 5.05
CA GLN A 181 -14.95 4.11 4.42
C GLN A 181 -15.18 2.79 3.69
N PHE A 182 -15.53 2.85 2.40
CA PHE A 182 -15.77 1.66 1.59
C PHE A 182 -14.50 0.99 1.04
N GLY A 183 -13.47 1.80 0.78
CA GLY A 183 -12.19 1.31 0.25
C GLY A 183 -11.45 0.42 1.25
N PHE A 184 -10.89 -0.68 0.75
CA PHE A 184 -10.05 -1.62 1.51
C PHE A 184 -10.73 -2.25 2.75
N ARG A 185 -12.06 -2.28 2.80
CA ARG A 185 -12.83 -2.97 3.85
C ARG A 185 -13.44 -4.26 3.32
N ARG A 186 -13.49 -5.27 4.18
CA ARG A 186 -14.13 -6.54 3.84
C ARG A 186 -15.64 -6.34 3.74
N GLY A 187 -16.24 -6.81 2.66
CA GLY A 187 -17.70 -6.76 2.45
C GLY A 187 -18.24 -5.40 1.99
N LEU A 188 -17.36 -4.41 1.77
CA LEU A 188 -17.71 -3.13 1.16
C LEU A 188 -17.08 -3.03 -0.24
N SER A 189 -17.70 -2.25 -1.12
CA SER A 189 -17.25 -2.10 -2.50
C SER A 189 -17.51 -0.69 -3.03
N THR A 190 -16.94 -0.39 -4.19
CA THR A 190 -17.16 0.89 -4.89
C THR A 190 -18.59 1.03 -5.39
N GLU A 191 -19.24 -0.08 -5.74
CA GLU A 191 -20.64 -0.11 -6.14
C GLU A 191 -21.52 0.31 -4.97
N LEU A 192 -21.32 -0.25 -3.77
CA LEU A 192 -22.09 0.12 -2.59
C LEU A 192 -21.92 1.60 -2.23
N ALA A 193 -20.68 2.11 -2.29
CA ALA A 193 -20.39 3.53 -2.07
C ALA A 193 -21.16 4.43 -3.06
N THR A 194 -21.17 4.04 -4.33
CA THR A 194 -21.84 4.78 -5.41
C THR A 194 -23.35 4.74 -5.24
N THR A 195 -23.92 3.58 -4.93
CA THR A 195 -25.36 3.41 -4.70
C THR A 195 -25.84 4.28 -3.55
N LEU A 196 -25.14 4.27 -2.41
CA LEU A 196 -25.50 5.09 -1.25
C LEU A 196 -25.44 6.59 -1.57
N LEU A 197 -24.39 7.02 -2.27
CA LEU A 197 -24.28 8.41 -2.72
C LEU A 197 -25.43 8.80 -3.66
N LEU A 198 -25.78 7.94 -4.62
CA LEU A 198 -26.85 8.22 -5.58
C LEU A 198 -28.23 8.25 -4.90
N ASP A 199 -28.48 7.35 -3.95
CA ASP A 199 -29.73 7.33 -3.19
C ASP A 199 -29.88 8.58 -2.31
N ASP A 200 -28.78 9.03 -1.68
CA ASP A 200 -28.77 10.29 -0.94
C ASP A 200 -29.06 11.49 -1.85
N ILE A 201 -28.40 11.57 -3.02
CA ILE A 201 -28.65 12.63 -3.99
C ILE A 201 -30.11 12.63 -4.44
N ARG A 202 -30.66 11.46 -4.80
CA ARG A 202 -32.04 11.32 -5.28
C ARG A 202 -33.04 11.77 -4.22
N ARG A 203 -32.88 11.31 -2.97
CA ARG A 203 -33.77 11.68 -1.87
C ARG A 203 -33.81 13.20 -1.66
N GLU A 204 -32.66 13.86 -1.68
CA GLU A 204 -32.62 15.32 -1.48
C GLU A 204 -33.20 16.08 -2.69
N VAL A 205 -32.94 15.60 -3.91
CA VAL A 205 -33.55 16.17 -5.14
C VAL A 205 -35.08 16.02 -5.13
N ASP A 206 -35.60 14.84 -4.78
CA ASP A 206 -37.04 14.57 -4.68
C ASP A 206 -37.71 15.46 -3.62
N SER A 207 -36.96 15.88 -2.59
CA SER A 207 -37.42 16.85 -1.59
C SER A 207 -37.39 18.32 -2.07
N GLY A 208 -37.08 18.55 -3.35
CA GLY A 208 -37.02 19.88 -3.96
C GLY A 208 -35.75 20.67 -3.64
N LYS A 209 -34.71 20.03 -3.09
CA LYS A 209 -33.44 20.69 -2.75
C LYS A 209 -32.46 20.65 -3.93
N LEU A 210 -31.60 21.66 -4.00
CA LEU A 210 -30.44 21.65 -4.88
C LEU A 210 -29.30 20.87 -4.23
N VAL A 211 -28.73 19.91 -4.94
CA VAL A 211 -27.63 19.06 -4.47
C VAL A 211 -26.35 19.38 -5.23
N GLY A 212 -25.26 19.60 -4.51
CA GLY A 212 -23.92 19.76 -5.06
C GLY A 212 -22.96 18.71 -4.49
N ALA A 213 -21.98 18.29 -5.28
CA ALA A 213 -20.96 17.31 -4.86
C ALA A 213 -19.55 17.89 -5.06
N VAL A 214 -18.67 17.64 -4.08
CA VAL A 214 -17.25 18.00 -4.14
C VAL A 214 -16.44 16.73 -4.08
N PHE A 215 -15.63 16.48 -5.10
CA PHE A 215 -14.74 15.33 -5.18
C PHE A 215 -13.30 15.78 -4.92
N ILE A 216 -12.64 15.10 -3.98
CA ILE A 216 -11.25 15.39 -3.58
C ILE A 216 -10.41 14.15 -3.85
N ASP A 217 -9.33 14.30 -4.62
CA ASP A 217 -8.36 13.25 -4.89
C ASP A 217 -6.97 13.64 -4.38
N LEU A 218 -6.25 12.66 -3.81
CA LEU A 218 -4.94 12.87 -3.21
C LEU A 218 -3.83 12.43 -4.18
N SER A 219 -3.00 13.37 -4.59
CA SER A 219 -1.85 13.10 -5.45
C SER A 219 -0.80 12.26 -4.72
N LYS A 220 -0.45 11.09 -5.30
CA LYS A 220 0.57 10.15 -4.76
C LYS A 220 0.39 9.90 -3.26
N ALA A 221 -0.85 9.56 -2.85
CA ALA A 221 -1.24 9.46 -1.45
C ALA A 221 -0.32 8.56 -0.61
N PHE A 222 0.07 7.39 -1.11
CA PHE A 222 0.95 6.48 -0.36
C PHE A 222 2.37 7.02 -0.18
N ASP A 223 2.89 7.73 -1.18
CA ASP A 223 4.25 8.28 -1.16
C ASP A 223 4.34 9.56 -0.30
N THR A 224 3.20 10.22 -0.02
CA THR A 224 3.13 11.51 0.66
C THR A 224 2.67 11.44 2.13
N ILE A 225 2.34 10.25 2.64
CA ILE A 225 1.92 10.08 4.04
C ILE A 225 3.06 10.46 5.00
N SER A 226 2.75 11.33 5.97
CA SER A 226 3.64 11.60 7.10
C SER A 226 3.61 10.42 8.08
N HIS A 227 4.73 9.70 8.22
CA HIS A 227 4.86 8.62 9.18
C HIS A 227 4.60 9.07 10.62
N ALA A 228 5.04 10.27 11.01
CA ALA A 228 4.78 10.81 12.34
C ALA A 228 3.27 10.98 12.61
N LYS A 229 2.52 11.55 11.65
CA LYS A 229 1.06 11.71 11.78
C LYS A 229 0.32 10.36 11.76
N LEU A 230 0.81 9.41 10.96
CA LEU A 230 0.25 8.05 10.92
C LEU A 230 0.43 7.34 12.27
N LEU A 231 1.63 7.40 12.84
CA LEU A 231 1.95 6.80 14.14
C LEU A 231 1.14 7.46 15.26
N ASP A 232 1.01 8.79 15.27
CA ASP A 232 0.13 9.51 16.23
C ASP A 232 -1.34 9.11 16.07
N LYS A 233 -1.80 8.83 14.85
CA LYS A 233 -3.17 8.34 14.64
C LYS A 233 -3.33 6.91 15.17
N LEU A 234 -2.36 6.04 14.92
CA LEU A 234 -2.37 4.64 15.41
C LEU A 234 -2.34 4.59 16.94
N SER A 235 -1.54 5.44 17.59
CA SER A 235 -1.47 5.50 19.05
C SER A 235 -2.81 5.89 19.68
N ARG A 236 -3.52 6.86 19.07
CA ARG A 236 -4.88 7.25 19.48
C ARG A 236 -5.92 6.14 19.33
N TYR A 237 -5.68 5.20 18.42
CA TYR A 237 -6.48 3.98 18.24
C TYR A 237 -6.07 2.84 19.18
N GLY A 238 -5.08 3.08 20.07
CA GLY A 238 -4.60 2.07 21.01
C GLY A 238 -3.51 1.16 20.44
N ILE A 239 -2.88 1.53 19.32
CA ILE A 239 -1.82 0.77 18.64
C ILE A 239 -0.50 1.50 18.88
N ASN A 240 0.24 1.07 19.89
CA ASN A 240 1.49 1.71 20.34
C ASN A 240 2.75 0.83 20.16
N ASP A 241 2.55 -0.41 19.70
CA ASP A 241 3.59 -1.44 19.57
C ASP A 241 4.28 -1.39 18.19
#